data_AF-A0A4Q2J972-F1
#
_entry.id   AF-A0A4Q2J972-F1
#
_cell.length_a   1.000
_cell.length_b   1.000
_cell.length_c   1.000
_cell.angle_alpha   90.00
_cell.angle_beta   90.00
_cell.angle_gamma   90.00
#
_symmetry.space_group_name_H-M   'P 1'
#
loop_
_entity.id
_entity.type
_entity.pdbx_description
1 polymer ?
#
loop_
_entity_poly.entity_id
_entity_poly.type
_entity_poly.pdbx_seq_one_letter_code
_entity_poly.pdbx_strand_id
1 'polypeptide(L)'
;MSPAVGYTAIVAVALVSVLIGFYGLRISRTTSDFYVASRTVRPWWNASAIGGEYLSAASFLGIAGLILLTGAGGMWFPIGYTAGYLMLLLFVAAPLRRSGAYTIPDFTEARLESVAVRRVTSVLVVVIGWLYIVPQLQGAALTVRITTGLPSWVGSVAVAALVAVVVASGGMRSITFVQAFQFWLKLAAIAVPVIALLLVTGAVEPELAPPQAFPVSDGPGALDVYRTVSLMVALLLGTLGLPHVLVRFYTNPDGPAARRTTVIVLVLLSVFYAFPTLFGLLGRAFAPDLATPGDADALVLVLPDRLLPGVWGDLLTALVIGGAFAAFLSTSSGLVVSVAGVISQDLLGGSVRGFRIAAFASTAVPLVVAFATEPAGLAGSVGLVFAFTASTLCPVLLLGIWWRGLTARGAIAGMATGATLSGAAILGGALITAA
;
A
#
# COMPACT_ATOMS: atom_id res chain seq x y z
N MET A 1 17.00 -0.35 22.49
CA MET A 1 17.77 -0.16 21.24
C MET A 1 18.55 1.17 21.18
N SER A 2 19.74 1.18 20.57
CA SER A 2 20.49 2.41 20.27
C SER A 2 19.98 3.12 19.00
N PRO A 3 19.87 4.47 18.96
CA PRO A 3 19.45 5.19 17.76
C PRO A 3 20.30 4.92 16.51
N ALA A 4 21.57 4.54 16.71
CA ALA A 4 22.50 4.18 15.64
C ALA A 4 21.96 3.03 14.76
N VAL A 5 21.34 2.02 15.36
CA VAL A 5 20.74 0.89 14.64
C VAL A 5 19.64 1.36 13.70
N GLY A 6 18.77 2.25 14.18
CA GLY A 6 17.72 2.87 13.37
C GLY A 6 18.30 3.66 12.19
N TYR A 7 19.28 4.53 12.44
CA TYR A 7 19.95 5.29 11.38
C TYR A 7 20.57 4.39 10.32
N THR A 8 21.33 3.38 10.74
CA THR A 8 22.02 2.48 9.81
C THR A 8 21.03 1.69 8.96
N ALA A 9 19.96 1.16 9.53
CA ALA A 9 18.94 0.43 8.78
C ALA A 9 18.25 1.30 7.73
N ILE A 10 17.84 2.51 8.12
CA ILE A 10 17.17 3.48 7.23
C ILE A 10 18.07 3.87 6.06
N VAL A 11 19.31 4.27 6.37
CA VAL A 11 20.29 4.70 5.37
C VAL A 11 20.65 3.54 4.44
N ALA A 12 20.85 2.33 4.96
CA ALA A 12 21.17 1.15 4.16
C ALA A 12 20.07 0.86 3.14
N VAL A 13 18.79 0.83 3.56
CA VAL A 13 17.67 0.56 2.64
C VAL A 13 17.49 1.68 1.62
N ALA A 14 17.63 2.95 2.03
CA ALA A 14 17.59 4.07 1.11
C ALA A 14 18.69 3.97 0.05
N LEU A 15 19.93 3.74 0.46
CA LEU A 15 21.08 3.61 -0.43
C LEU A 15 20.93 2.42 -1.39
N VAL A 16 20.58 1.24 -0.89
CA VAL A 16 20.37 0.05 -1.75
C VAL A 16 19.25 0.29 -2.76
N SER A 17 18.12 0.87 -2.33
CA SER A 17 17.01 1.19 -3.22
C SER A 17 17.42 2.17 -4.33
N VAL A 18 18.19 3.20 -3.97
CA VAL A 18 18.73 4.19 -4.91
C VAL A 18 19.73 3.56 -5.88
N LEU A 19 20.66 2.72 -5.40
CA LEU A 19 21.65 2.04 -6.23
C LEU A 19 21.01 1.09 -7.24
N ILE A 20 20.03 0.28 -6.82
CA ILE A 20 19.24 -0.58 -7.72
C ILE A 20 18.48 0.29 -8.73
N GLY A 21 17.89 1.40 -8.28
CA GLY A 21 17.19 2.34 -9.13
C GLY A 21 18.07 2.94 -10.23
N PHE A 22 19.27 3.40 -9.87
CA PHE A 22 20.26 3.91 -10.81
C PHE A 22 20.80 2.85 -11.76
N TYR A 23 20.96 1.61 -11.31
CA TYR A 23 21.31 0.52 -12.20
C TYR A 23 20.22 0.27 -13.25
N GLY A 24 18.95 0.28 -12.85
CA GLY A 24 17.80 0.15 -13.75
C GLY A 24 17.72 1.27 -14.79
N LEU A 25 18.20 2.48 -14.45
CA LEU A 25 18.21 3.64 -15.34
C LEU A 25 19.12 3.48 -16.56
N ARG A 26 20.25 2.78 -16.42
CA ARG A 26 21.15 2.52 -17.57
C ARG A 26 20.48 1.73 -18.70
N ILE A 27 19.35 1.09 -18.39
CA ILE A 27 18.60 0.18 -19.27
C ILE A 27 17.36 0.88 -19.88
N SER A 28 16.88 1.99 -19.30
CA SER A 28 15.68 2.70 -19.77
C SER A 28 16.03 3.77 -20.79
N ARG A 29 15.79 3.52 -22.09
CA ARG A 29 16.18 4.43 -23.19
C ARG A 29 15.00 5.03 -23.96
N THR A 30 13.79 4.51 -23.77
CA THR A 30 12.60 4.90 -24.55
C THR A 30 11.42 5.36 -23.68
N THR A 31 10.47 6.10 -24.25
CA THR A 31 9.21 6.49 -23.58
C THR A 31 8.41 5.27 -23.12
N SER A 32 8.44 4.17 -23.88
CA SER A 32 7.81 2.89 -23.52
C SER A 32 8.47 2.23 -22.31
N ASP A 33 9.81 2.28 -22.20
CA ASP A 33 10.51 1.84 -20.98
C ASP A 33 10.10 2.69 -19.77
N PHE A 34 9.90 3.98 -20.00
CA PHE A 34 9.61 4.95 -18.95
C PHE A 34 8.17 4.84 -18.40
N TYR A 35 7.18 4.56 -19.25
CA TYR A 35 5.77 4.47 -18.82
C TYR A 35 5.23 3.06 -18.65
N VAL A 36 5.78 2.01 -19.29
CA VAL A 36 5.26 0.63 -19.20
C VAL A 36 6.34 -0.45 -19.20
N ALA A 37 7.60 -0.07 -18.95
CA ALA A 37 8.74 -0.99 -18.96
C ALA A 37 8.83 -1.85 -20.24
N SER A 38 8.43 -1.29 -21.39
CA SER A 38 8.39 -1.96 -22.70
C SER A 38 7.55 -3.25 -22.76
N ARG A 39 6.70 -3.51 -21.77
CA ARG A 39 5.83 -4.71 -21.70
C ARG A 39 6.58 -6.05 -21.71
N THR A 40 7.84 -6.07 -21.27
CA THR A 40 8.71 -7.27 -21.32
C THR A 40 8.95 -7.93 -19.97
N VAL A 41 8.28 -7.49 -18.90
CA VAL A 41 8.56 -7.99 -17.54
C VAL A 41 7.98 -9.40 -17.35
N ARG A 42 8.82 -10.35 -16.93
CA ARG A 42 8.37 -11.74 -16.69
C ARG A 42 7.37 -11.79 -15.53
N PRO A 43 6.37 -12.70 -15.55
CA PRO A 43 5.31 -12.77 -14.54
C PRO A 43 5.79 -12.81 -13.09
N TRP A 44 6.87 -13.56 -12.80
CA TRP A 44 7.44 -13.62 -11.45
C TRP A 44 7.92 -12.26 -10.95
N TRP A 45 8.75 -11.57 -11.74
CA TRP A 45 9.29 -10.26 -11.37
C TRP A 45 8.20 -9.19 -11.31
N ASN A 46 7.21 -9.24 -12.22
CA ASN A 46 6.09 -8.32 -12.17
C ASN A 46 5.22 -8.58 -10.94
N ALA A 47 5.02 -9.85 -10.56
CA ALA A 47 4.27 -10.21 -9.35
C ALA A 47 4.99 -9.75 -8.08
N SER A 48 6.31 -9.94 -7.99
CA SER A 48 7.11 -9.38 -6.88
C SER A 48 7.03 -7.86 -6.85
N ALA A 49 7.07 -7.17 -7.99
CA ALA A 49 6.93 -5.72 -8.03
C ALA A 49 5.54 -5.25 -7.58
N ILE A 50 4.46 -5.89 -8.07
CA ILE A 50 3.08 -5.60 -7.67
C ILE A 50 2.89 -5.87 -6.18
N GLY A 51 3.35 -7.01 -5.67
CA GLY A 51 3.32 -7.32 -4.24
C GLY A 51 4.14 -6.32 -3.43
N GLY A 52 5.31 -5.95 -3.93
CA GLY A 52 6.15 -4.91 -3.34
C GLY A 52 5.42 -3.58 -3.25
N GLU A 53 4.72 -3.16 -4.31
CA GLU A 53 3.98 -1.90 -4.32
C GLU A 53 2.72 -1.95 -3.43
N TYR A 54 2.01 -3.07 -3.45
CA TYR A 54 0.74 -3.25 -2.72
C TYR A 54 0.92 -3.34 -1.20
N LEU A 55 2.01 -3.96 -0.74
CA LEU A 55 2.30 -4.13 0.68
C LEU A 55 2.81 -2.82 1.31
N SER A 56 1.86 -2.02 1.80
CA SER A 56 2.04 -0.66 2.30
C SER A 56 2.39 -0.58 3.79
N ALA A 57 2.44 0.63 4.36
CA ALA A 57 2.60 0.84 5.80
C ALA A 57 1.51 0.11 6.59
N ALA A 58 0.28 0.13 6.09
CA ALA A 58 -0.84 -0.61 6.66
C ALA A 58 -0.58 -2.11 6.70
N SER A 59 -0.04 -2.68 5.62
CA SER A 59 0.24 -4.12 5.54
C SER A 59 1.37 -4.57 6.47
N PHE A 60 2.43 -3.77 6.54
CA PHE A 60 3.65 -4.13 7.27
C PHE A 60 3.54 -3.84 8.78
N LEU A 61 3.04 -2.65 9.16
CA LEU A 61 2.89 -2.22 10.55
C LEU A 61 1.43 -2.30 11.01
N GLY A 62 0.52 -1.76 10.20
CA GLY A 62 -0.87 -1.54 10.59
C GLY A 62 -1.68 -2.79 10.90
N ILE A 63 -1.47 -3.91 10.21
CA ILE A 63 -2.21 -5.17 10.48
C ILE A 63 -1.91 -5.69 11.88
N ALA A 64 -0.63 -5.70 12.26
CA ALA A 64 -0.22 -6.17 13.59
C ALA A 64 -0.81 -5.28 14.68
N GLY A 65 -0.72 -3.95 14.52
CA GLY A 65 -1.31 -2.98 15.44
C GLY A 65 -2.83 -3.07 15.51
N LEU A 66 -3.51 -3.26 14.38
CA LEU A 66 -4.96 -3.41 14.35
C LEU A 66 -5.43 -4.69 15.05
N ILE A 67 -4.72 -5.81 14.87
CA ILE A 67 -5.00 -7.04 15.60
C ILE A 67 -4.73 -6.84 17.08
N LEU A 68 -3.65 -6.15 17.46
CA LEU A 68 -3.38 -5.79 18.86
C LEU A 68 -4.56 -5.03 19.48
N LEU A 69 -5.14 -4.06 18.77
CA LEU A 69 -6.29 -3.28 19.25
C LEU A 69 -7.60 -4.07 19.29
N THR A 70 -7.91 -4.82 18.22
CA THR A 70 -9.27 -5.33 17.96
C THR A 70 -9.38 -6.84 17.98
N GLY A 71 -8.29 -7.56 18.26
CA GLY A 71 -8.26 -9.02 18.34
C GLY A 71 -8.71 -9.67 17.02
N ALA A 72 -9.71 -10.55 17.12
CA ALA A 72 -10.24 -11.30 15.98
C ALA A 72 -10.81 -10.40 14.87
N GLY A 73 -11.35 -9.23 15.21
CA GLY A 73 -11.88 -8.27 14.23
C GLY A 73 -10.82 -7.78 13.24
N GLY A 74 -9.59 -7.57 13.71
CA GLY A 74 -8.46 -7.12 12.88
C GLY A 74 -8.01 -8.15 11.85
N MET A 75 -8.26 -9.44 12.08
CA MET A 75 -7.84 -10.53 11.18
C MET A 75 -8.57 -10.54 9.84
N TRP A 76 -9.71 -9.84 9.74
CA TRP A 76 -10.43 -9.72 8.48
C TRP A 76 -9.68 -8.85 7.45
N PHE A 77 -8.88 -7.88 7.88
CA PHE A 77 -8.14 -7.00 6.98
C PHE A 77 -7.15 -7.76 6.05
N PRO A 78 -6.21 -8.59 6.56
CA PRO A 78 -5.31 -9.34 5.69
C PRO A 78 -6.05 -10.30 4.74
N ILE A 79 -7.18 -10.87 5.18
CA ILE A 79 -8.04 -11.70 4.34
C ILE A 79 -8.63 -10.88 3.20
N GLY A 80 -9.27 -9.75 3.51
CA GLY A 80 -9.89 -8.87 2.52
C GLY A 80 -8.89 -8.29 1.51
N TYR A 81 -7.72 -7.86 1.98
CA TYR A 81 -6.63 -7.38 1.11
C TYR A 81 -6.17 -8.47 0.13
N THR A 82 -6.02 -9.71 0.59
CA THR A 82 -5.62 -10.82 -0.27
C THR A 82 -6.75 -11.22 -1.23
N ALA A 83 -7.97 -11.34 -0.73
CA ALA A 83 -9.15 -11.71 -1.52
C ALA A 83 -9.49 -10.67 -2.61
N GLY A 84 -9.15 -9.39 -2.43
CA GLY A 84 -9.26 -8.38 -3.48
C GLY A 84 -8.48 -8.72 -4.76
N TYR A 85 -7.34 -9.43 -4.64
CA TYR A 85 -6.61 -9.90 -5.82
C TYR A 85 -7.30 -11.05 -6.55
N LEU A 86 -8.13 -11.83 -5.87
CA LEU A 86 -9.02 -12.79 -6.53
C LEU A 86 -10.00 -12.03 -7.42
N MET A 87 -10.57 -10.92 -6.95
CA MET A 87 -11.45 -10.08 -7.77
C MET A 87 -10.72 -9.51 -8.98
N LEU A 88 -9.48 -9.02 -8.80
CA LEU A 88 -8.65 -8.55 -9.92
C LEU A 88 -8.43 -9.64 -10.96
N LEU A 89 -8.12 -10.87 -10.51
CA LEU A 89 -7.89 -12.02 -11.37
C LEU A 89 -9.14 -12.38 -12.20
N LEU A 90 -10.30 -12.33 -11.56
CA LEU A 90 -11.58 -12.72 -12.17
C LEU A 90 -12.07 -11.65 -13.16
N PHE A 91 -12.01 -10.37 -12.79
CA PHE A 91 -12.74 -9.34 -13.51
C PHE A 91 -11.88 -8.36 -14.31
N VAL A 92 -10.63 -8.11 -13.93
CA VAL A 92 -9.88 -6.94 -14.44
C VAL A 92 -8.58 -7.29 -15.14
N ALA A 93 -7.75 -8.19 -14.61
CA ALA A 93 -6.36 -8.37 -15.03
C ALA A 93 -6.18 -8.61 -16.55
N ALA A 94 -6.90 -9.59 -17.11
CA ALA A 94 -6.79 -9.91 -18.53
C ALA A 94 -7.53 -8.92 -19.46
N PRO A 95 -8.79 -8.54 -19.18
CA PRO A 95 -9.48 -7.54 -20.00
C PRO A 95 -8.75 -6.20 -20.06
N LEU A 96 -8.26 -5.73 -18.91
CA LEU A 96 -7.55 -4.46 -18.85
C LEU A 96 -6.26 -4.51 -19.66
N ARG A 97 -5.47 -5.59 -19.55
CA ARG A 97 -4.26 -5.75 -20.38
C ARG A 97 -4.59 -5.75 -21.89
N ARG A 98 -5.71 -6.36 -22.31
CA ARG A 98 -6.11 -6.39 -23.73
C ARG A 98 -6.55 -5.03 -24.27
N SER A 99 -6.96 -4.09 -23.42
CA SER A 99 -7.35 -2.73 -23.86
C SER A 99 -6.21 -1.92 -24.48
N GLY A 100 -4.96 -2.24 -24.13
CA GLY A 100 -3.78 -1.57 -24.68
C GLY A 100 -3.54 -0.14 -24.17
N ALA A 101 -4.42 0.40 -23.33
CA ALA A 101 -4.30 1.71 -22.69
C ALA A 101 -3.03 1.83 -21.81
N TYR A 102 -2.59 3.06 -21.54
CA TYR A 102 -1.43 3.35 -20.69
C TYR A 102 -1.85 3.73 -19.28
N THR A 103 -2.99 4.43 -19.13
CA THR A 103 -3.57 4.81 -17.85
C THR A 103 -5.05 4.44 -17.77
N ILE A 104 -5.63 4.51 -16.56
CA ILE A 104 -7.07 4.27 -16.38
C ILE A 104 -7.93 5.32 -17.09
N PRO A 105 -7.60 6.63 -17.04
CA PRO A 105 -8.27 7.62 -17.86
C PRO A 105 -8.25 7.31 -19.36
N ASP A 106 -7.13 6.82 -19.90
CA ASP A 106 -7.08 6.39 -21.31
C ASP A 106 -8.05 5.23 -21.59
N PHE A 107 -8.15 4.27 -20.66
CA PHE A 107 -9.11 3.18 -20.78
C PHE A 107 -10.55 3.68 -20.80
N THR A 108 -10.92 4.58 -19.87
CA THR A 108 -12.31 5.07 -19.79
C THR A 108 -12.66 5.97 -20.97
N GLU A 109 -11.71 6.77 -21.48
CA GLU A 109 -11.87 7.52 -22.72
C GLU A 109 -12.06 6.60 -23.92
N ALA A 110 -11.17 5.64 -24.12
CA ALA A 110 -11.25 4.72 -25.26
C ALA A 110 -12.54 3.89 -25.23
N ARG A 111 -13.03 3.56 -24.03
CA ARG A 111 -14.26 2.77 -23.86
C ARG A 111 -15.54 3.58 -24.11
N LEU A 112 -15.56 4.87 -23.76
CA LEU A 112 -16.77 5.70 -23.76
C LEU A 112 -16.71 6.90 -24.73
N GLU A 113 -15.62 7.02 -25.49
CA GLU A 113 -15.34 8.06 -26.48
C GLU A 113 -15.57 9.47 -25.93
N SER A 114 -15.13 9.71 -24.68
CA SER A 114 -15.43 10.95 -23.96
C SER A 114 -14.25 11.49 -23.15
N VAL A 115 -13.77 12.66 -23.59
CA VAL A 115 -12.75 13.46 -22.87
C VAL A 115 -13.24 13.90 -21.49
N ALA A 116 -14.55 14.12 -21.32
CA ALA A 116 -15.11 14.48 -20.02
C ALA A 116 -14.95 13.34 -19.01
N VAL A 117 -15.22 12.10 -19.43
CA VAL A 117 -14.98 10.91 -18.58
C VAL A 117 -13.51 10.80 -18.24
N ARG A 118 -12.62 10.95 -19.23
CA ARG A 118 -11.16 10.96 -19.05
C ARG A 118 -10.78 11.89 -17.89
N ARG A 119 -11.16 13.17 -17.97
CA ARG A 119 -10.82 14.19 -16.96
C ARG A 119 -11.33 13.85 -15.57
N VAL A 120 -12.57 13.38 -15.44
CA VAL A 120 -13.15 12.99 -14.14
C VAL A 120 -12.38 11.79 -13.56
N THR A 121 -12.09 10.78 -14.37
CA THR A 121 -11.27 9.64 -13.97
C THR A 121 -9.87 10.08 -13.54
N SER A 122 -9.25 11.03 -14.24
CA SER A 122 -7.93 11.56 -13.90
C SER A 122 -7.91 12.25 -12.55
N VAL A 123 -8.89 13.11 -12.27
CA VAL A 123 -9.03 13.76 -10.96
C VAL A 123 -9.15 12.71 -9.85
N LEU A 124 -9.97 11.67 -10.05
CA LEU A 124 -10.12 10.61 -9.06
C LEU A 124 -8.84 9.81 -8.86
N VAL A 125 -8.10 9.49 -9.92
CA VAL A 125 -6.80 8.79 -9.79
C VAL A 125 -5.81 9.64 -8.98
N VAL A 126 -5.75 10.95 -9.22
CA VAL A 126 -4.88 11.87 -8.46
C VAL A 126 -5.31 11.93 -6.99
N VAL A 127 -6.61 12.13 -6.72
CA VAL A 127 -7.15 12.19 -5.35
C VAL A 127 -6.90 10.89 -4.59
N ILE A 128 -7.22 9.74 -5.18
CA ILE A 128 -6.97 8.42 -4.58
C ILE A 128 -5.47 8.24 -4.32
N GLY A 129 -4.63 8.62 -5.30
CA GLY A 129 -3.18 8.57 -5.16
C GLY A 129 -2.69 9.38 -3.97
N TRP A 130 -3.17 10.61 -3.81
CA TRP A 130 -2.79 11.47 -2.68
C TRP A 130 -3.28 10.95 -1.34
N LEU A 131 -4.55 10.58 -1.23
CA LEU A 131 -5.12 9.99 -0.01
C LEU A 131 -4.33 8.75 0.42
N TYR A 132 -3.83 7.98 -0.54
CA TYR A 132 -3.07 6.78 -0.25
C TYR A 132 -1.59 7.05 0.06
N ILE A 133 -0.99 8.16 -0.37
CA ILE A 133 0.39 8.50 0.00
C ILE A 133 0.46 8.96 1.48
N VAL A 134 -0.55 9.67 1.98
CA VAL A 134 -0.59 10.23 3.35
C VAL A 134 -0.25 9.20 4.44
N PRO A 135 -0.92 8.03 4.56
CA PRO A 135 -0.60 7.06 5.59
C PRO A 135 0.82 6.48 5.45
N GLN A 136 1.42 6.52 4.26
CA GLN A 136 2.79 6.04 4.08
C GLN A 136 3.81 7.01 4.68
N LEU A 137 3.53 8.32 4.55
CA LEU A 137 4.34 9.37 5.18
C LEU A 137 4.17 9.35 6.70
N GLN A 138 2.94 9.17 7.20
CA GLN A 138 2.66 9.02 8.63
C GLN A 138 3.34 7.77 9.22
N GLY A 139 3.35 6.65 8.50
CA GLY A 139 4.08 5.44 8.93
C GLY A 139 5.60 5.66 9.00
N ALA A 140 6.16 6.42 8.06
CA ALA A 140 7.56 6.83 8.10
C ALA A 140 7.86 7.75 9.30
N ALA A 141 6.98 8.70 9.57
CA ALA A 141 7.07 9.61 10.71
C ALA A 141 7.06 8.86 12.05
N LEU A 142 6.15 7.89 12.18
CA LEU A 142 6.05 6.98 13.33
C LEU A 142 7.37 6.21 13.52
N THR A 143 7.84 5.56 12.46
CA THR A 143 9.04 4.72 12.49
C THR A 143 10.27 5.52 12.90
N VAL A 144 10.48 6.70 12.31
CA VAL A 144 11.63 7.57 12.66
C VAL A 144 11.58 8.01 14.11
N ARG A 145 10.40 8.46 14.58
CA ARG A 145 10.22 8.90 15.97
C ARG A 145 10.60 7.79 16.97
N ILE A 146 10.11 6.57 16.74
CA ILE A 146 10.34 5.43 17.64
C ILE A 146 11.80 4.97 17.60
N THR A 147 12.40 4.91 16.42
CA THR A 147 13.66 4.17 16.22
C THR A 147 14.89 5.05 16.36
N THR A 148 14.76 6.37 16.15
CA THR A 148 15.87 7.32 16.17
C THR A 148 15.71 8.44 17.20
N GLY A 149 14.50 8.66 17.71
CA GLY A 149 14.16 9.79 18.58
C GLY A 149 14.06 11.13 17.86
N LEU A 150 14.23 11.17 16.54
CA LEU A 150 14.08 12.40 15.76
C LEU A 150 12.61 12.85 15.70
N PRO A 151 12.37 14.14 15.41
CA PRO A 151 11.03 14.64 15.15
C PRO A 151 10.33 13.87 14.03
N SER A 152 9.02 13.62 14.20
CA SER A 152 8.20 12.84 13.28
C SER A 152 8.25 13.35 11.83
N TRP A 153 8.30 14.66 11.63
CA TRP A 153 8.34 15.27 10.30
C TRP A 153 9.55 14.82 9.47
N VAL A 154 10.67 14.46 10.11
CA VAL A 154 11.89 14.02 9.41
C VAL A 154 11.60 12.77 8.57
N GLY A 155 10.84 11.82 9.11
CA GLY A 155 10.46 10.60 8.39
C GLY A 155 9.59 10.87 7.16
N SER A 156 8.55 11.70 7.32
CA SER A 156 7.68 12.11 6.20
C SER A 156 8.46 12.81 5.09
N VAL A 157 9.31 13.78 5.44
CA VAL A 157 10.11 14.53 4.46
C VAL A 157 11.13 13.63 3.77
N ALA A 158 11.82 12.77 4.52
CA ALA A 158 12.82 11.87 3.97
C ALA A 158 12.20 10.92 2.93
N VAL A 159 11.06 10.30 3.24
CA VAL A 159 10.36 9.42 2.29
C VAL A 159 9.83 10.21 1.09
N ALA A 160 9.18 11.37 1.31
CA ALA A 160 8.66 12.18 0.22
C ALA A 160 9.75 12.65 -0.75
N ALA A 161 10.89 13.13 -0.22
CA ALA A 161 12.03 13.58 -1.02
C ALA A 161 12.68 12.42 -1.77
N LEU A 162 12.93 11.29 -1.09
CA LEU A 162 13.55 10.13 -1.70
C LEU A 162 12.69 9.56 -2.83
N VAL A 163 11.38 9.43 -2.60
CA VAL A 163 10.42 8.98 -3.61
C VAL A 163 10.38 9.94 -4.79
N ALA A 164 10.31 11.26 -4.56
CA ALA A 164 10.29 12.24 -5.64
C ALA A 164 11.54 12.12 -6.53
N VAL A 165 12.72 12.00 -5.92
CA VAL A 165 14.01 11.84 -6.65
C VAL A 165 14.05 10.51 -7.42
N VAL A 166 13.70 9.40 -6.78
CA VAL A 166 13.73 8.07 -7.41
C VAL A 166 12.72 7.98 -8.55
N VAL A 167 11.53 8.56 -8.39
CA VAL A 167 10.51 8.52 -9.45
C VAL A 167 10.83 9.45 -10.60
N ALA A 168 11.25 10.69 -10.32
CA ALA A 168 11.63 11.65 -11.35
C ALA A 168 12.86 11.18 -12.17
N SER A 169 13.77 10.44 -11.54
CA SER A 169 14.93 9.87 -12.21
C SER A 169 14.60 8.55 -12.93
N GLY A 170 13.93 7.60 -12.27
CA GLY A 170 13.90 6.17 -12.58
C GLY A 170 12.94 5.67 -13.68
N GLY A 171 11.78 6.32 -13.85
CA GLY A 171 10.70 5.76 -14.70
C GLY A 171 10.19 4.38 -14.25
N MET A 172 9.15 3.85 -14.90
CA MET A 172 8.45 2.64 -14.46
C MET A 172 9.33 1.38 -14.44
N ARG A 173 10.27 1.24 -15.39
CA ARG A 173 11.17 0.07 -15.46
C ARG A 173 12.10 -0.03 -14.25
N SER A 174 12.78 1.05 -13.90
CA SER A 174 13.66 1.10 -12.73
C SER A 174 12.88 0.78 -11.45
N ILE A 175 11.71 1.41 -11.30
CA ILE A 175 10.86 1.28 -10.12
C ILE A 175 10.35 -0.15 -9.99
N THR A 176 10.02 -0.82 -11.10
CA THR A 176 9.64 -2.25 -11.10
C THR A 176 10.71 -3.12 -10.43
N PHE A 177 11.99 -2.92 -10.78
CA PHE A 177 13.08 -3.71 -10.20
C PHE A 177 13.29 -3.40 -8.71
N VAL A 178 13.28 -2.11 -8.34
CA VAL A 178 13.41 -1.69 -6.94
C VAL A 178 12.29 -2.29 -6.09
N GLN A 179 11.04 -2.23 -6.56
CA GLN A 179 9.89 -2.77 -5.83
C GLN A 179 9.92 -4.30 -5.74
N ALA A 180 10.37 -4.99 -6.79
CA ALA A 180 10.53 -6.44 -6.74
C ALA A 180 11.56 -6.85 -5.67
N PHE A 181 12.68 -6.14 -5.57
CA PHE A 181 13.64 -6.34 -4.48
C PHE A 181 13.03 -6.01 -3.11
N GLN A 182 12.36 -4.85 -2.99
CA GLN A 182 11.75 -4.40 -1.75
C GLN A 182 10.67 -5.38 -1.26
N PHE A 183 9.96 -6.09 -2.14
CA PHE A 183 9.07 -7.18 -1.73
C PHE A 183 9.80 -8.25 -0.91
N TRP A 184 10.91 -8.79 -1.44
CA TRP A 184 11.65 -9.87 -0.78
C TRP A 184 12.32 -9.38 0.50
N LEU A 185 12.85 -8.14 0.49
CA LEU A 185 13.37 -7.51 1.69
C LEU A 185 12.29 -7.40 2.78
N LYS A 186 11.09 -6.94 2.44
CA LYS A 186 9.96 -6.86 3.39
C LYS A 186 9.53 -8.21 3.91
N LEU A 187 9.42 -9.20 3.02
CA LEU A 187 9.03 -10.54 3.41
C LEU A 187 10.04 -11.12 4.42
N ALA A 188 11.34 -11.03 4.13
CA ALA A 188 12.37 -11.44 5.06
C ALA A 188 12.32 -10.63 6.36
N ALA A 189 12.07 -9.32 6.26
CA ALA A 189 12.07 -8.42 7.40
C ALA A 189 10.91 -8.61 8.38
N ILE A 190 9.84 -9.29 7.97
CA ILE A 190 8.75 -9.65 8.87
C ILE A 190 8.79 -11.15 9.23
N ALA A 191 9.17 -12.02 8.29
CA ALA A 191 9.22 -13.46 8.52
C ALA A 191 10.35 -13.86 9.48
N VAL A 192 11.56 -13.35 9.28
CA VAL A 192 12.72 -13.74 10.12
C VAL A 192 12.51 -13.35 11.58
N PRO A 193 12.11 -12.10 11.90
CA PRO A 193 11.85 -11.74 13.29
C PRO A 193 10.70 -12.53 13.91
N VAL A 194 9.56 -12.67 13.23
CA VAL A 194 8.42 -13.37 13.86
C VAL A 194 8.70 -14.86 14.10
N ILE A 195 9.45 -15.51 13.21
CA ILE A 195 9.90 -16.90 13.42
C ILE A 195 10.85 -16.96 14.62
N ALA A 196 11.82 -16.05 14.72
CA ALA A 196 12.71 -16.01 15.87
C ALA A 196 11.95 -15.78 17.19
N LEU A 197 10.94 -14.90 17.19
CA LEU A 197 10.09 -14.66 18.36
C LEU A 197 9.30 -15.92 18.74
N LEU A 198 8.69 -16.62 17.78
CA LEU A 198 7.97 -17.88 18.04
C LEU A 198 8.85 -18.99 18.64
N LEU A 199 10.15 -18.98 18.34
CA LEU A 199 11.09 -19.96 18.92
C LEU A 199 11.40 -19.68 20.39
N VAL A 200 11.24 -18.44 20.85
CA VAL A 200 11.60 -18.04 22.22
C VAL A 200 10.38 -17.80 23.12
N THR A 201 9.17 -17.72 22.56
CA THR A 201 7.94 -17.48 23.32
C THR A 201 7.63 -18.56 24.36
N GLY A 202 8.18 -19.77 24.22
CA GLY A 202 8.07 -20.82 25.25
C GLY A 202 8.95 -20.59 26.48
N ALA A 203 9.96 -19.72 26.38
CA ALA A 203 10.89 -19.39 27.45
C ALA A 203 10.58 -18.03 28.11
N VAL A 204 9.62 -17.28 27.58
CA VAL A 204 9.21 -15.96 28.10
C VAL A 204 7.77 -16.06 28.57
N GLU A 205 7.50 -15.66 29.82
CA GLU A 205 6.13 -15.64 30.32
C GLU A 205 5.32 -14.53 29.62
N PRO A 206 4.13 -14.85 29.07
CA PRO A 206 3.27 -13.84 28.47
C PRO A 206 2.63 -12.97 29.55
N GLU A 207 2.44 -11.68 29.25
CA GLU A 207 1.77 -10.73 30.14
C GLU A 207 0.26 -11.03 30.24
N LEU A 208 -0.34 -11.49 29.13
CA LEU A 208 -1.70 -12.01 29.10
C LEU A 208 -1.71 -13.49 28.71
N ALA A 209 -2.42 -14.31 29.48
CA ALA A 209 -2.66 -15.69 29.09
C ALA A 209 -3.48 -15.75 27.78
N PRO A 210 -3.34 -16.81 26.95
CA PRO A 210 -4.05 -16.89 25.66
C PRO A 210 -5.58 -16.64 25.72
N PRO A 211 -6.34 -17.10 26.74
CA PRO A 211 -7.76 -16.80 26.85
C PRO A 211 -8.07 -15.33 27.19
N GLN A 212 -7.12 -14.61 27.78
CA GLN A 212 -7.24 -13.16 28.05
C GLN A 212 -6.80 -12.34 26.83
N ALA A 213 -5.75 -12.80 26.14
CA ALA A 213 -5.31 -12.20 24.89
C ALA A 213 -6.40 -12.33 23.81
N PHE A 214 -7.09 -13.47 23.71
CA PHE A 214 -8.21 -13.70 22.81
C PHE A 214 -9.43 -14.27 23.56
N PRO A 215 -10.23 -13.40 24.20
CA PRO A 215 -11.45 -13.82 24.87
C PRO A 215 -12.43 -14.48 23.90
N VAL A 216 -13.02 -15.60 24.31
CA VAL A 216 -14.03 -16.31 23.49
C VAL A 216 -15.25 -15.42 23.21
N SER A 217 -15.57 -14.51 24.15
CA SER A 217 -16.63 -13.51 24.00
C SER A 217 -16.41 -12.58 22.83
N ASP A 218 -15.16 -12.35 22.42
CA ASP A 218 -14.77 -11.42 21.36
C ASP A 218 -14.41 -12.18 20.07
N GLY A 219 -14.79 -13.46 20.02
CA GLY A 219 -14.58 -14.32 18.87
C GLY A 219 -15.41 -13.91 17.65
N PRO A 220 -15.26 -14.63 16.53
CA PRO A 220 -15.94 -14.29 15.27
C PRO A 220 -17.46 -14.13 15.38
N GLY A 221 -18.10 -14.84 16.32
CA GLY A 221 -19.55 -14.75 16.57
C GLY A 221 -20.03 -13.45 17.23
N ALA A 222 -19.13 -12.67 17.81
CA ALA A 222 -19.45 -11.38 18.43
C ALA A 222 -19.20 -10.18 17.51
N LEU A 223 -18.62 -10.41 16.33
CA LEU A 223 -18.36 -9.36 15.37
C LEU A 223 -19.67 -8.90 14.73
N ASP A 224 -19.84 -7.58 14.60
CA ASP A 224 -20.95 -7.02 13.84
C ASP A 224 -20.87 -7.45 12.37
N VAL A 225 -21.89 -8.20 11.95
CA VAL A 225 -22.00 -8.73 10.58
C VAL A 225 -22.07 -7.60 9.57
N TYR A 226 -22.78 -6.51 9.87
CA TYR A 226 -22.90 -5.38 8.96
C TYR A 226 -21.55 -4.71 8.73
N ARG A 227 -20.82 -4.42 9.80
CA ARG A 227 -19.46 -3.87 9.73
C ARG A 227 -18.50 -4.80 8.99
N THR A 228 -18.54 -6.09 9.28
CA THR A 228 -17.64 -7.09 8.69
C THR A 228 -17.89 -7.25 7.19
N VAL A 229 -19.15 -7.37 6.78
CA VAL A 229 -19.53 -7.45 5.35
C VAL A 229 -19.17 -6.15 4.63
N SER A 230 -19.46 -4.99 5.23
CA SER A 230 -19.12 -3.68 4.64
C SER A 230 -17.61 -3.52 4.45
N LEU A 231 -16.81 -3.94 5.44
CA LEU A 231 -15.35 -3.98 5.34
C LEU A 231 -14.90 -4.90 4.21
N MET A 232 -15.43 -6.12 4.13
CA MET A 232 -15.07 -7.05 3.05
C MET A 232 -15.41 -6.49 1.68
N VAL A 233 -16.60 -5.94 1.49
CA VAL A 233 -16.99 -5.29 0.23
C VAL A 233 -16.03 -4.15 -0.12
N ALA A 234 -15.69 -3.29 0.86
CA ALA A 234 -14.75 -2.19 0.65
C ALA A 234 -13.34 -2.70 0.28
N LEU A 235 -12.81 -3.73 0.94
CA LEU A 235 -11.48 -4.24 0.65
C LEU A 235 -11.41 -4.98 -0.69
N LEU A 236 -12.41 -5.82 -1.00
CA LEU A 236 -12.45 -6.59 -2.24
C LEU A 236 -12.62 -5.68 -3.46
N LEU A 237 -13.62 -4.79 -3.43
CA LEU A 237 -13.91 -3.88 -4.53
C LEU A 237 -12.90 -2.72 -4.59
N GLY A 238 -12.40 -2.25 -3.45
CA GLY A 238 -11.39 -1.20 -3.39
C GLY A 238 -10.12 -1.60 -4.14
N THR A 239 -9.69 -2.85 -3.98
CA THR A 239 -8.52 -3.41 -4.70
C THR A 239 -8.67 -3.29 -6.21
N LEU A 240 -9.89 -3.44 -6.74
CA LEU A 240 -10.18 -3.34 -8.18
C LEU A 240 -9.98 -1.94 -8.75
N GLY A 241 -10.07 -0.89 -7.94
CA GLY A 241 -9.95 0.49 -8.41
C GLY A 241 -8.61 1.16 -8.11
N LEU A 242 -7.65 0.45 -7.50
CA LEU A 242 -6.35 1.02 -7.10
C LEU A 242 -5.48 1.35 -8.33
N PRO A 243 -5.25 2.64 -8.65
CA PRO A 243 -4.66 3.00 -9.93
C PRO A 243 -3.24 2.48 -10.14
N HIS A 244 -2.43 2.53 -9.08
CA HIS A 244 -1.04 2.09 -9.08
C HIS A 244 -0.92 0.59 -9.36
N VAL A 245 -1.77 -0.25 -8.74
CA VAL A 245 -1.82 -1.70 -9.00
C VAL A 245 -2.23 -1.98 -10.44
N LEU A 246 -3.26 -1.29 -10.93
CA LEU A 246 -3.83 -1.56 -12.25
C LEU A 246 -2.87 -1.26 -13.40
N VAL A 247 -2.11 -0.16 -13.28
CA VAL A 247 -1.13 0.23 -14.30
C VAL A 247 -0.05 -0.84 -14.49
N ARG A 248 0.25 -1.64 -13.46
CA ARG A 248 1.22 -2.75 -13.54
C ARG A 248 0.74 -3.92 -14.38
N PHE A 249 -0.56 -4.09 -14.59
CA PHE A 249 -1.02 -5.12 -15.54
C PHE A 249 -0.68 -4.73 -16.98
N TYR A 250 -0.47 -3.45 -17.30
CA TYR A 250 -0.04 -3.04 -18.64
C TYR A 250 1.43 -3.37 -18.95
N THR A 251 2.26 -3.65 -17.93
CA THR A 251 3.67 -4.06 -18.13
C THR A 251 3.80 -5.55 -18.47
N ASN A 252 2.72 -6.32 -18.36
CA ASN A 252 2.70 -7.70 -18.79
C ASN A 252 2.77 -7.83 -20.33
N PRO A 253 3.38 -8.90 -20.87
CA PRO A 253 3.40 -9.12 -22.32
C PRO A 253 2.02 -9.32 -22.95
N ASP A 254 1.12 -10.05 -22.27
CA ASP A 254 -0.21 -10.40 -22.77
C ASP A 254 -1.21 -10.68 -21.63
N GLY A 255 -2.48 -10.93 -21.98
CA GLY A 255 -3.55 -11.22 -21.02
C GLY A 255 -3.33 -12.50 -20.19
N PRO A 256 -2.94 -13.64 -20.79
CA PRO A 256 -2.57 -14.85 -20.02
C PRO A 256 -1.45 -14.62 -19.01
N ALA A 257 -0.39 -13.90 -19.38
CA ALA A 257 0.70 -13.51 -18.50
C ALA A 257 0.23 -12.61 -17.37
N ALA A 258 -0.71 -11.69 -17.64
CA ALA A 258 -1.35 -10.87 -16.61
C ALA A 258 -2.09 -11.75 -15.59
N ARG A 259 -2.88 -12.75 -16.03
CA ARG A 259 -3.55 -13.70 -15.09
C ARG A 259 -2.55 -14.50 -14.26
N ARG A 260 -1.49 -15.04 -14.90
CA ARG A 260 -0.42 -15.76 -14.19
C ARG A 260 0.24 -14.87 -13.14
N THR A 261 0.48 -13.61 -13.48
CA THR A 261 1.03 -12.61 -12.55
C THR A 261 0.08 -12.41 -11.37
N THR A 262 -1.22 -12.21 -11.61
CA THR A 262 -2.20 -12.04 -10.52
C THR A 262 -2.25 -13.27 -9.59
N VAL A 263 -2.16 -14.49 -10.14
CA VAL A 263 -2.12 -15.72 -9.32
C VAL A 263 -0.85 -15.75 -8.45
N ILE A 264 0.32 -15.41 -9.02
CA ILE A 264 1.57 -15.35 -8.24
C ILE A 264 1.45 -14.27 -7.16
N VAL A 265 0.90 -13.09 -7.47
CA VAL A 265 0.67 -12.04 -6.47
C VAL A 265 -0.22 -12.55 -5.35
N LEU A 266 -1.33 -13.22 -5.66
CA LEU A 266 -2.23 -13.80 -4.66
C LEU A 266 -1.45 -14.71 -3.69
N VAL A 267 -0.61 -15.62 -4.20
CA VAL A 267 0.21 -16.52 -3.36
C VAL A 267 1.21 -15.73 -2.52
N LEU A 268 1.93 -14.77 -3.13
CA LEU A 268 2.91 -13.95 -2.44
C LEU A 268 2.29 -13.12 -1.30
N LEU A 269 1.09 -12.57 -1.53
CA LEU A 269 0.36 -11.81 -0.51
C LEU A 269 -0.17 -12.71 0.60
N SER A 270 -0.73 -13.89 0.28
CA SER A 270 -1.16 -14.86 1.28
C SER A 270 -0.03 -15.24 2.23
N VAL A 271 1.16 -15.51 1.67
CA VAL A 271 2.35 -15.84 2.47
C VAL A 271 2.77 -14.63 3.30
N PHE A 272 2.84 -13.43 2.72
CA PHE A 272 3.25 -12.24 3.45
C PHE A 272 2.32 -11.94 4.63
N TYR A 273 1.00 -11.94 4.41
CA TYR A 273 0.01 -11.53 5.42
C TYR A 273 -0.10 -12.51 6.60
N ALA A 274 0.44 -13.72 6.51
CA ALA A 274 0.58 -14.60 7.66
C ALA A 274 1.47 -13.97 8.75
N PHE A 275 2.55 -13.27 8.38
CA PHE A 275 3.55 -12.78 9.34
C PHE A 275 3.11 -11.55 10.15
N PRO A 276 2.55 -10.46 9.58
CA PRO A 276 1.96 -9.39 10.38
C PRO A 276 0.84 -9.89 11.31
N THR A 277 0.08 -10.89 10.86
CA THR A 277 -0.96 -11.52 11.67
C THR A 277 -0.34 -12.19 12.89
N LEU A 278 0.71 -13.00 12.71
CA LEU A 278 1.46 -13.61 13.81
C LEU A 278 2.05 -12.56 14.76
N PHE A 279 2.59 -11.46 14.25
CA PHE A 279 3.04 -10.33 15.07
C PHE A 279 1.92 -9.77 15.95
N GLY A 280 0.73 -9.54 15.38
CA GLY A 280 -0.44 -9.08 16.14
C GLY A 280 -0.89 -10.07 17.21
N LEU A 281 -0.87 -11.38 16.90
CA LEU A 281 -1.17 -12.43 17.88
C LEU A 281 -0.19 -12.40 19.06
N LEU A 282 1.11 -12.34 18.77
CA LEU A 282 2.15 -12.26 19.79
C LEU A 282 2.04 -10.96 20.59
N GLY A 283 1.78 -9.83 19.93
CA GLY A 283 1.61 -8.54 20.58
C GLY A 283 0.52 -8.54 21.65
N ARG A 284 -0.61 -9.21 21.40
CA ARG A 284 -1.68 -9.30 22.41
C ARG A 284 -1.29 -10.08 23.66
N ALA A 285 -0.36 -11.03 23.55
CA ALA A 285 0.12 -11.81 24.69
C ALA A 285 1.30 -11.13 25.41
N PHE A 286 2.19 -10.46 24.68
CA PHE A 286 3.49 -10.00 25.18
C PHE A 286 3.68 -8.48 25.24
N ALA A 287 2.79 -7.71 24.62
CA ALA A 287 2.81 -6.24 24.62
C ALA A 287 1.40 -5.62 24.63
N PRO A 288 0.50 -6.04 25.55
CA PRO A 288 -0.86 -5.48 25.66
C PRO A 288 -0.86 -3.99 26.02
N ASP A 289 0.20 -3.49 26.64
CA ASP A 289 0.41 -2.07 26.95
C ASP A 289 0.43 -1.17 25.70
N LEU A 290 0.80 -1.72 24.54
CA LEU A 290 0.78 -1.00 23.26
C LEU A 290 -0.62 -0.98 22.60
N ALA A 291 -1.65 -1.56 23.22
CA ALA A 291 -3.01 -1.62 22.67
C ALA A 291 -3.78 -0.29 22.80
N THR A 292 -3.11 0.82 22.46
CA THR A 292 -3.66 2.18 22.38
C THR A 292 -3.66 2.67 20.93
N PRO A 293 -4.72 3.36 20.47
CA PRO A 293 -4.72 3.98 19.15
C PRO A 293 -3.51 4.91 18.96
N GLY A 294 -2.74 4.72 17.89
CA GLY A 294 -1.53 5.49 17.61
C GLY A 294 -0.22 4.80 18.01
N ASP A 295 -0.21 4.01 19.09
CA ASP A 295 0.97 3.26 19.52
C ASP A 295 0.96 1.82 19.02
N ALA A 296 -0.22 1.22 18.80
CA ALA A 296 -0.32 -0.17 18.37
C ALA A 296 0.44 -0.46 17.05
N ASP A 297 0.52 0.52 16.15
CA ASP A 297 1.26 0.40 14.89
C ASP A 297 2.79 0.30 15.10
N ALA A 298 3.30 0.64 16.29
CA ALA A 298 4.69 0.45 16.69
C ALA A 298 5.04 -1.01 17.01
N LEU A 299 4.04 -1.88 17.20
CA LEU A 299 4.22 -3.23 17.73
C LEU A 299 5.35 -4.01 17.02
N VAL A 300 5.34 -4.01 15.68
CA VAL A 300 6.32 -4.78 14.89
C VAL A 300 7.74 -4.25 15.11
N LEU A 301 7.90 -2.95 15.38
CA LEU A 301 9.19 -2.30 15.63
C LEU A 301 9.72 -2.54 17.06
N VAL A 302 8.83 -2.74 18.03
CA VAL A 302 9.20 -2.81 19.46
C VAL A 302 9.33 -4.25 19.96
N LEU A 303 8.49 -5.15 19.46
CA LEU A 303 8.38 -6.51 19.98
C LEU A 303 9.69 -7.34 19.92
N PRO A 304 10.54 -7.24 18.86
CA PRO A 304 11.78 -8.01 18.82
C PRO A 304 12.76 -7.67 19.95
N ASP A 305 12.99 -6.38 20.24
CA ASP A 305 13.87 -5.94 21.34
C ASP A 305 13.28 -6.33 22.71
N ARG A 306 11.95 -6.35 22.85
CA ARG A 306 11.25 -6.70 24.09
C ARG A 306 11.42 -8.19 24.45
N LEU A 307 11.32 -9.10 23.47
CA LEU A 307 11.40 -10.54 23.72
C LEU A 307 12.81 -11.13 23.61
N LEU A 308 13.71 -10.45 22.90
CA LEU A 308 15.09 -10.90 22.67
C LEU A 308 16.10 -9.79 22.99
N PRO A 309 16.22 -9.35 24.26
CA PRO A 309 17.08 -8.23 24.60
C PRO A 309 18.55 -8.50 24.23
N GLY A 310 19.23 -7.46 23.75
CA GLY A 310 20.63 -7.50 23.35
C GLY A 310 20.84 -7.52 21.83
N VAL A 311 22.02 -7.98 21.40
CA VAL A 311 22.47 -7.86 20.00
C VAL A 311 21.52 -8.52 19.00
N TRP A 312 20.92 -9.65 19.36
CA TRP A 312 19.98 -10.35 18.47
C TRP A 312 18.67 -9.57 18.29
N GLY A 313 18.10 -9.01 19.36
CA GLY A 313 16.94 -8.12 19.29
C GLY A 313 17.23 -6.85 18.50
N ASP A 314 18.39 -6.23 18.71
CA ASP A 314 18.83 -5.07 17.93
C ASP A 314 18.92 -5.39 16.42
N LEU A 315 19.49 -6.55 16.04
CA LEU A 315 19.60 -6.98 14.64
C LEU A 315 18.23 -7.27 14.01
N LEU A 316 17.34 -7.96 14.73
CA LEU A 316 15.99 -8.22 14.27
C LEU A 316 15.20 -6.92 14.11
N THR A 317 15.33 -6.00 15.07
CA THR A 317 14.69 -4.69 15.01
C THR A 317 15.23 -3.86 13.84
N ALA A 318 16.55 -3.85 13.61
CA ALA A 318 17.17 -3.21 12.44
C ALA A 318 16.57 -3.72 11.12
N LEU A 319 16.38 -5.04 11.04
CA LEU A 319 15.79 -5.68 9.87
C LEU A 319 14.33 -5.25 9.68
N VAL A 320 13.51 -5.24 10.74
CA VAL A 320 12.12 -4.74 10.68
C VAL A 320 12.09 -3.28 10.22
N ILE A 321 12.95 -2.41 10.76
CA ILE A 321 13.03 -0.99 10.39
C ILE A 321 13.32 -0.86 8.89
N GLY A 322 14.28 -1.63 8.39
CA GLY A 322 14.59 -1.70 6.97
C GLY A 322 13.39 -2.14 6.13
N GLY A 323 12.66 -3.17 6.58
CA GLY A 323 11.40 -3.61 5.97
C GLY A 323 10.31 -2.54 5.94
N ALA A 324 10.11 -1.84 7.05
CA ALA A 324 9.14 -0.76 7.16
C ALA A 324 9.44 0.37 6.15
N PHE A 325 10.70 0.81 6.07
CA PHE A 325 11.11 1.81 5.08
C PHE A 325 10.99 1.32 3.63
N ALA A 326 11.33 0.05 3.37
CA ALA A 326 11.07 -0.56 2.07
C ALA A 326 9.56 -0.56 1.73
N ALA A 327 8.67 -0.66 2.72
CA ALA A 327 7.22 -0.60 2.51
C ALA A 327 6.78 0.81 2.09
N PHE A 328 7.21 1.82 2.85
CA PHE A 328 6.85 3.22 2.57
C PHE A 328 7.37 3.66 1.20
N LEU A 329 8.63 3.35 0.89
CA LEU A 329 9.26 3.72 -0.37
C LEU A 329 8.62 3.02 -1.57
N SER A 330 8.36 1.72 -1.46
CA SER A 330 7.80 0.92 -2.57
C SER A 330 6.41 1.39 -2.98
N THR A 331 5.50 1.52 -1.99
CA THR A 331 4.11 1.93 -2.23
C THR A 331 4.03 3.38 -2.67
N SER A 332 4.75 4.29 -1.99
CA SER A 332 4.75 5.71 -2.36
C SER A 332 5.32 5.93 -3.76
N SER A 333 6.38 5.22 -4.14
CA SER A 333 6.93 5.32 -5.51
C SER A 333 5.93 4.84 -6.56
N GLY A 334 5.22 3.74 -6.32
CA GLY A 334 4.18 3.25 -7.23
C GLY A 334 3.01 4.23 -7.40
N LEU A 335 2.53 4.78 -6.29
CA LEU A 335 1.49 5.81 -6.28
C LEU A 335 1.93 7.07 -7.03
N VAL A 336 3.13 7.57 -6.73
CA VAL A 336 3.69 8.76 -7.39
C VAL A 336 3.89 8.52 -8.89
N VAL A 337 4.32 7.33 -9.33
CA VAL A 337 4.38 7.00 -10.77
C VAL A 337 3.00 7.04 -11.42
N SER A 338 1.99 6.46 -10.76
CA SER A 338 0.63 6.41 -11.29
C SER A 338 0.04 7.82 -11.43
N VAL A 339 0.15 8.63 -10.38
CA VAL A 339 -0.33 10.02 -10.34
C VAL A 339 0.45 10.90 -11.32
N ALA A 340 1.79 10.82 -11.31
CA ALA A 340 2.63 11.59 -12.23
C ALA A 340 2.39 11.21 -13.69
N GLY A 341 2.10 9.93 -13.97
CA GLY A 341 1.73 9.46 -15.30
C GLY A 341 0.47 10.12 -15.82
N VAL A 342 -0.59 10.16 -14.99
CA VAL A 342 -1.87 10.81 -15.32
C VAL A 342 -1.69 12.32 -15.49
N ILE A 343 -1.06 13.01 -14.53
CA ILE A 343 -0.82 14.46 -14.60
C ILE A 343 0.03 14.80 -15.84
N SER A 344 1.07 14.01 -16.13
CA SER A 344 1.94 14.23 -17.28
C SER A 344 1.16 14.13 -18.60
N GLN A 345 0.39 13.07 -18.78
CA GLN A 345 -0.37 12.82 -20.00
C GLN A 345 -1.49 13.84 -20.20
N ASP A 346 -2.21 14.20 -19.14
CA ASP A 346 -3.42 15.03 -19.26
C ASP A 346 -3.14 16.53 -19.23
N LEU A 347 -2.12 16.97 -18.49
CA LEU A 347 -1.86 18.39 -18.25
C LEU A 347 -0.55 18.88 -18.87
N LEU A 348 0.43 17.99 -19.11
CA LEU A 348 1.79 18.38 -19.50
C LEU A 348 2.26 17.73 -20.81
N GLY A 349 1.32 17.27 -21.64
CA GLY A 349 1.58 16.76 -22.99
C GLY A 349 2.41 15.48 -23.06
N GLY A 350 2.46 14.69 -21.98
CA GLY A 350 3.08 13.35 -21.95
C GLY A 350 4.62 13.33 -22.01
N SER A 351 5.28 14.48 -21.91
CA SER A 351 6.75 14.57 -22.01
C SER A 351 7.47 14.03 -20.75
N VAL A 352 8.72 13.59 -20.90
CA VAL A 352 9.56 13.16 -19.75
C VAL A 352 9.78 14.32 -18.77
N ARG A 353 9.94 15.56 -19.26
CA ARG A 353 10.05 16.75 -18.42
C ARG A 353 8.75 17.00 -17.65
N GLY A 354 7.60 16.85 -18.30
CA GLY A 354 6.28 16.94 -17.68
C GLY A 354 6.12 15.92 -16.56
N PHE A 355 6.48 14.66 -16.80
CA PHE A 355 6.45 13.61 -15.78
C PHE A 355 7.34 13.93 -14.58
N ARG A 356 8.55 14.45 -14.78
CA ARG A 356 9.44 14.84 -13.68
C ARG A 356 8.81 15.90 -12.78
N ILE A 357 8.22 16.94 -13.38
CA ILE A 357 7.51 18.00 -12.63
C ILE A 357 6.32 17.40 -11.89
N ALA A 358 5.55 16.55 -12.57
CA ALA A 358 4.40 15.87 -12.00
C ALA A 358 4.78 14.96 -10.82
N ALA A 359 5.94 14.29 -10.86
CA ALA A 359 6.44 13.46 -9.76
C ALA A 359 6.69 14.28 -8.48
N PHE A 360 7.33 15.45 -8.60
CA PHE A 360 7.51 16.36 -7.46
C PHE A 360 6.18 16.93 -6.95
N ALA A 361 5.27 17.31 -7.84
CA ALA A 361 3.94 17.80 -7.46
C ALA A 361 3.12 16.71 -6.73
N SER A 362 3.27 15.45 -7.16
CA SER A 362 2.55 14.30 -6.60
C SER A 362 2.96 13.95 -5.17
N THR A 363 4.15 14.35 -4.72
CA THR A 363 4.60 14.14 -3.33
C THR A 363 4.36 15.34 -2.42
N ALA A 364 4.33 16.56 -2.98
CA ALA A 364 4.16 17.79 -2.21
C ALA A 364 2.79 17.88 -1.51
N VAL A 365 1.70 17.61 -2.22
CA VAL A 365 0.34 17.71 -1.66
C VAL A 365 0.10 16.73 -0.51
N PRO A 366 0.41 15.42 -0.65
CA PRO A 366 0.29 14.48 0.47
C PRO A 366 1.17 14.82 1.66
N LEU A 367 2.35 15.41 1.44
CA LEU A 367 3.23 15.83 2.52
C LEU A 367 2.60 16.95 3.36
N VAL A 368 1.97 17.94 2.73
CA VAL A 368 1.22 18.99 3.44
C VAL A 368 0.06 18.38 4.23
N VAL A 369 -0.71 17.48 3.63
CA VAL A 369 -1.82 16.80 4.31
C VAL A 369 -1.31 15.95 5.48
N ALA A 370 -0.20 15.25 5.32
CA ALA A 370 0.41 14.45 6.39
C ALA A 370 0.89 15.28 7.59
N PHE A 371 1.22 16.57 7.39
CA PHE A 371 1.51 17.50 8.49
C PHE A 371 0.26 18.09 9.13
N ALA A 372 -0.84 18.20 8.38
CA ALA A 372 -2.10 18.75 8.86
C ALA A 372 -3.02 17.72 9.54
N THR A 373 -2.67 16.43 9.50
CA THR A 373 -3.52 15.34 9.97
C THR A 373 -2.77 14.38 10.87
N GLU A 374 -3.42 13.96 11.96
CA GLU A 374 -2.91 12.90 12.82
C GLU A 374 -3.41 11.52 12.37
N PRO A 375 -2.57 10.48 12.42
CA PRO A 375 -2.98 9.14 12.02
C PRO A 375 -3.91 8.52 13.06
N ALA A 376 -5.14 8.17 12.68
CA ALA A 376 -6.05 7.36 13.49
C ALA A 376 -5.72 5.84 13.48
N GLY A 377 -4.51 5.49 13.00
CA GLY A 377 -4.05 4.13 12.72
C GLY A 377 -3.84 3.87 11.22
N LEU A 378 -2.73 3.23 10.87
CA LEU A 378 -2.30 3.04 9.48
C LEU A 378 -3.25 2.15 8.68
N ALA A 379 -3.66 1.01 9.25
CA ALA A 379 -4.57 0.08 8.57
C ALA A 379 -5.97 0.66 8.35
N GLY A 380 -6.51 1.39 9.33
CA GLY A 380 -7.80 2.07 9.21
C GLY A 380 -7.78 3.15 8.13
N SER A 381 -6.74 4.01 8.14
CA SER A 381 -6.56 5.08 7.16
C SER A 381 -6.50 4.54 5.73
N VAL A 382 -5.76 3.44 5.51
CA VAL A 382 -5.73 2.76 4.21
C VAL A 382 -7.08 2.12 3.88
N GLY A 383 -7.76 1.50 4.85
CA GLY A 383 -9.11 0.97 4.66
C GLY A 383 -10.12 1.99 4.12
N LEU A 384 -10.03 3.26 4.57
CA LEU A 384 -10.87 4.35 4.05
C LEU A 384 -10.58 4.65 2.58
N VAL A 385 -9.31 4.59 2.15
CA VAL A 385 -8.94 4.74 0.74
C VAL A 385 -9.53 3.61 -0.12
N PHE A 386 -9.56 2.38 0.40
CA PHE A 386 -10.21 1.25 -0.28
C PHE A 386 -11.71 1.48 -0.40
N ALA A 387 -12.38 1.93 0.66
CA ALA A 387 -13.80 2.26 0.62
C ALA A 387 -14.11 3.36 -0.41
N PHE A 388 -13.33 4.44 -0.41
CA PHE A 388 -13.47 5.53 -1.39
C PHE A 388 -13.27 5.04 -2.83
N THR A 389 -12.27 4.18 -3.05
CA THR A 389 -11.97 3.60 -4.35
C THR A 389 -13.05 2.62 -4.82
N ALA A 390 -13.59 1.81 -3.89
CA ALA A 390 -14.69 0.89 -4.12
C ALA A 390 -15.97 1.62 -4.57
N SER A 391 -16.21 2.81 -4.05
CA SER A 391 -17.36 3.65 -4.40
C SER A 391 -17.16 4.44 -5.70
N THR A 392 -15.92 4.65 -6.18
CA THR A 392 -15.62 5.58 -7.28
C THR A 392 -15.14 4.89 -8.56
N LEU A 393 -13.88 4.44 -8.60
CA LEU A 393 -13.27 3.88 -9.82
C LEU A 393 -13.71 2.43 -10.08
N CYS A 394 -13.92 1.63 -9.04
CA CYS A 394 -14.29 0.23 -9.19
C CYS A 394 -15.56 0.01 -10.04
N PRO A 395 -16.69 0.70 -9.79
CA PRO A 395 -17.90 0.51 -10.58
C PRO A 395 -17.69 0.83 -12.07
N VAL A 396 -16.99 1.91 -12.40
CA VAL A 396 -16.71 2.29 -13.80
C VAL A 396 -15.82 1.27 -14.49
N LEU A 397 -14.83 0.70 -13.80
CA LEU A 397 -13.98 -0.35 -14.37
C LEU A 397 -14.78 -1.62 -14.64
N LEU A 398 -15.55 -2.10 -13.66
CA LEU A 398 -16.34 -3.31 -13.81
C LEU A 398 -17.40 -3.16 -14.92
N LEU A 399 -18.16 -2.06 -14.89
CA LEU A 399 -19.18 -1.79 -15.90
C LEU A 399 -18.55 -1.52 -17.27
N GLY A 400 -17.40 -0.82 -17.32
CA GLY A 400 -16.70 -0.54 -18.57
C GLY A 400 -16.20 -1.82 -19.27
N ILE A 401 -15.79 -2.82 -18.49
CA ILE A 401 -15.31 -4.11 -19.01
C ILE A 401 -16.48 -5.03 -19.39
N TRP A 402 -17.49 -5.15 -18.52
CA TRP A 402 -18.48 -6.23 -18.60
C TRP A 402 -19.86 -5.80 -19.10
N TRP A 403 -20.16 -4.49 -19.07
CA TRP A 403 -21.47 -3.98 -19.46
C TRP A 403 -21.41 -3.14 -20.73
N ARG A 404 -22.15 -3.56 -21.75
CA ARG A 404 -22.20 -2.86 -23.04
C ARG A 404 -22.98 -1.54 -22.95
N GLY A 405 -23.96 -1.44 -22.06
CA GLY A 405 -24.86 -0.29 -21.91
C GLY A 405 -24.30 0.90 -21.12
N LEU A 406 -23.03 0.84 -20.67
CA LEU A 406 -22.44 1.96 -19.93
C LEU A 406 -22.30 3.19 -20.84
N THR A 407 -22.84 4.32 -20.37
CA THR A 407 -22.75 5.62 -21.06
C THR A 407 -21.77 6.55 -20.35
N ALA A 408 -21.22 7.54 -21.07
CA ALA A 408 -20.36 8.56 -20.50
C ALA A 408 -21.02 9.33 -19.33
N ARG A 409 -22.30 9.70 -19.49
CA ARG A 409 -23.07 10.38 -18.44
C ARG A 409 -23.27 9.50 -17.21
N GLY A 410 -23.60 8.22 -17.41
CA GLY A 410 -23.75 7.26 -16.31
C GLY A 410 -22.44 7.03 -15.57
N ALA A 411 -21.31 6.91 -16.28
CA ALA A 411 -19.99 6.76 -15.68
C ALA A 411 -19.61 7.99 -14.83
N ILE A 412 -19.80 9.21 -15.35
CA ILE A 412 -19.52 10.46 -14.62
C ILE A 412 -20.44 10.58 -13.39
N ALA A 413 -21.73 10.34 -13.55
CA ALA A 413 -22.68 10.42 -12.44
C ALA A 413 -22.36 9.40 -11.34
N GLY A 414 -22.01 8.16 -11.70
CA GLY A 414 -21.61 7.13 -10.75
C GLY A 414 -20.33 7.50 -9.99
N MET A 415 -19.29 7.94 -10.71
CA MET A 415 -18.04 8.42 -10.10
C MET A 415 -18.26 9.59 -9.15
N ALA A 416 -19.03 10.60 -9.58
CA ALA A 416 -19.29 11.79 -8.79
C ALA A 416 -20.11 11.46 -7.54
N THR A 417 -21.17 10.65 -7.67
CA THR A 417 -22.03 10.24 -6.55
C THR A 417 -21.24 9.40 -5.53
N GLY A 418 -20.42 8.46 -6.01
CA GLY A 418 -19.54 7.68 -5.15
C GLY A 418 -18.53 8.54 -4.40
N ALA A 419 -17.93 9.51 -5.08
CA ALA A 419 -16.94 10.40 -4.48
C ALA A 419 -17.57 11.33 -3.43
N THR A 420 -18.75 11.90 -3.71
CA THR A 420 -19.43 12.80 -2.78
C THR A 420 -19.96 12.07 -1.57
N LEU A 421 -20.66 10.93 -1.74
CA LEU A 421 -21.21 10.19 -0.62
C LEU A 421 -20.13 9.56 0.25
N SER A 422 -19.14 8.90 -0.36
CA SER A 422 -18.03 8.29 0.40
C SER A 422 -17.16 9.36 1.05
N GLY A 423 -16.81 10.43 0.33
CA GLY A 423 -16.05 11.55 0.88
C GLY A 423 -16.77 12.25 2.03
N ALA A 424 -18.08 12.51 1.89
CA ALA A 424 -18.88 13.09 2.96
C ALA A 424 -18.98 12.16 4.19
N ALA A 425 -19.08 10.84 3.99
CA ALA A 425 -19.07 9.88 5.09
C ALA A 425 -17.72 9.83 5.82
N ILE A 426 -16.61 9.89 5.09
CA ILE A 426 -15.25 9.92 5.69
C ILE A 426 -15.05 11.20 6.51
N LEU A 427 -15.41 12.36 5.95
CA LEU A 427 -15.27 13.65 6.62
C LEU A 427 -16.27 13.80 7.79
N GLY A 428 -17.52 13.40 7.58
CA GLY A 428 -18.58 13.45 8.59
C GLY A 428 -18.34 12.48 9.74
N GLY A 429 -17.82 11.27 9.46
CA GLY A 429 -17.44 10.30 10.48
C GLY A 429 -16.40 10.85 11.44
N ALA A 430 -15.37 11.53 10.92
CA ALA A 430 -14.34 12.18 11.73
C ALA A 430 -14.91 13.26 12.65
N LEU A 431 -15.89 14.04 12.17
CA LEU A 431 -16.56 15.09 12.96
C LEU A 431 -17.45 14.53 14.06
N ILE A 432 -18.17 13.44 13.78
CA ILE A 432 -19.07 12.78 14.75
C ILE A 432 -18.25 12.11 15.87
N THR A 433 -17.09 11.52 15.57
CA THR A 433 -16.22 10.92 16.59
C THR A 433 -15.43 11.93 17.41
N ALA A 434 -15.33 13.19 16.95
CA ALA A 434 -14.62 14.26 17.65
C ALA A 434 -15.53 15.10 18.57
N ALA A 435 -16.85 14.93 18.46
CA ALA A 435 -17.87 15.52 19.32
C ALA A 435 -18.29 14.52 20.41
#